data_AF-A0A164NBM5-F1
#
_entry.id   AF-A0A164NBM5-F1
#
_cell.length_a   1.000
_cell.length_b   1.000
_cell.length_c   1.000
_cell.angle_alpha   90.00
_cell.angle_beta   90.00
_cell.angle_gamma   90.00
#
_symmetry.space_group_name_H-M   'P 1'
#
loop_
_entity.id
_entity.type
_entity.pdbx_description
1 polymer ?
#
loop_
_entity_poly.entity_id
_entity_poly.type
_entity_poly.pdbx_seq_one_letter_code
_entity_poly.pdbx_strand_id
1 'polypeptide(L)' 'QPLAYAEDPAYRNSLTSMRPQTTASELPSSHDISTYVHNEFVSLLNQFKTEFEVRFYRVFCFV' A
#
# COMPACT_ATOMS: atom_id res chain seq x y z
N GLN A 1 -5.35 22.14 11.97
CA GLN A 1 -6.71 22.45 11.43
C GLN A 1 -7.16 21.28 10.56
N PRO A 2 -8.45 20.94 10.49
CA PRO A 2 -8.97 19.78 9.73
C PRO A 2 -8.61 19.82 8.24
N LEU A 3 -8.49 21.02 7.66
CA LEU A 3 -8.04 21.21 6.27
C LEU A 3 -6.64 20.67 6.00
N ALA A 4 -5.76 20.60 7.01
CA ALA A 4 -4.40 20.09 6.84
C ALA A 4 -4.35 18.56 6.61
N TYR A 5 -5.41 17.85 6.98
CA TYR A 5 -5.54 16.40 6.79
C TYR A 5 -6.39 16.04 5.56
N ALA A 6 -6.92 17.03 4.84
CA ALA A 6 -7.77 16.77 3.66
C ALA A 6 -7.04 15.99 2.57
N GLU A 7 -5.72 16.15 2.46
CA GLU A 7 -4.86 15.42 1.52
C GLU A 7 -4.36 14.08 2.05
N ASP A 8 -4.55 13.79 3.34
CA ASP A 8 -4.12 12.52 3.92
C ASP A 8 -5.04 11.37 3.43
N PRO A 9 -4.49 10.36 2.74
CA PRO A 9 -5.29 9.26 2.20
C PRO A 9 -5.99 8.47 3.30
N ALA A 10 -5.41 8.34 4.50
CA ALA A 10 -6.07 7.65 5.61
C ALA A 10 -7.28 8.44 6.13
N TYR A 11 -7.18 9.77 6.23
CA TYR A 11 -8.29 10.64 6.56
C TYR A 11 -9.42 10.58 5.53
N ARG A 12 -9.09 10.59 4.23
CA ARG A 12 -10.09 10.45 3.14
C ARG A 12 -10.76 9.08 3.12
N ASN A 13 -10.01 8.01 3.36
CA ASN A 13 -10.56 6.66 3.47
C ASN A 13 -11.52 6.56 4.67
N SER A 14 -11.15 7.17 5.80
CA SER A 14 -12.01 7.25 6.99
C SER A 14 -13.32 8.00 6.68
N LEU A 15 -13.25 9.16 6.02
CA LEU A 15 -14.45 9.91 5.60
C LEU A 15 -15.33 9.12 4.62
N THR A 16 -14.73 8.36 3.72
CA THR A 16 -15.45 7.49 2.79
C THR A 16 -16.18 6.38 3.53
N SER A 17 -15.53 5.78 4.55
CA SER A 17 -16.16 4.75 5.38
C SER A 17 -17.30 5.27 6.27
N MET A 18 -17.28 6.56 6.61
CA MET A 18 -18.29 7.22 7.45
C MET A 18 -19.48 7.77 6.64
N ARG A 19 -19.54 7.56 5.31
CA ARG A 19 -20.66 8.06 4.51
C ARG A 19 -21.97 7.36 4.92
N PRO A 20 -23.08 8.09 5.06
CA PRO A 20 -24.36 7.54 5.53
C PRO A 20 -24.95 6.40 4.68
N GLN A 21 -24.51 6.30 3.42
CA GLN A 21 -24.98 5.29 2.47
C GLN A 21 -23.99 4.13 2.29
N THR A 22 -22.86 4.15 2.99
CA THR A 22 -21.88 3.08 2.90
C THR A 22 -22.46 1.82 3.54
N THR A 23 -22.60 0.79 2.73
CA THR A 23 -23.06 -0.52 3.15
C THR A 23 -21.88 -1.33 3.68
N ALA A 24 -22.13 -2.24 4.62
CA ALA A 24 -21.08 -3.08 5.20
C ALA A 24 -20.35 -3.95 4.15
N SER A 25 -20.99 -4.22 3.01
CA SER A 25 -20.41 -4.91 1.86
C SER A 25 -19.40 -4.08 1.06
N GLU A 26 -19.42 -2.75 1.19
CA GLU A 26 -18.47 -1.85 0.51
C GLU A 26 -17.22 -1.60 1.36
N LEU A 27 -17.26 -1.96 2.65
CA LEU A 27 -16.11 -1.87 3.54
C LEU A 27 -15.31 -3.17 3.49
N PRO A 28 -13.99 -3.08 3.30
CA PRO A 28 -13.14 -4.27 3.37
C PRO A 28 -13.18 -4.85 4.79
N SER A 29 -13.22 -6.17 4.89
CA SER A 29 -13.13 -6.84 6.18
C SER A 29 -11.71 -6.72 6.75
N SER A 30 -11.55 -6.99 8.05
CA SER A 30 -10.22 -7.06 8.68
C SER A 30 -9.28 -8.06 7.97
N HIS A 31 -9.85 -9.16 7.46
CA HIS A 31 -9.09 -10.15 6.72
C HIS A 31 -8.60 -9.61 5.36
N ASP A 32 -9.44 -8.88 4.65
CA ASP A 32 -9.10 -8.28 3.35
C ASP A 32 -7.99 -7.24 3.51
N ILE A 33 -8.07 -6.40 4.55
CA ILE A 33 -7.04 -5.41 4.86
C ILE A 33 -5.72 -6.10 5.21
N SER A 34 -5.75 -7.11 6.07
CA SER A 34 -4.54 -7.86 6.46
C SER A 34 -3.87 -8.53 5.26
N THR A 35 -4.68 -9.15 4.39
CA THR A 35 -4.21 -9.80 3.16
C THR A 35 -3.61 -8.78 2.19
N TYR A 36 -4.26 -7.62 2.01
CA TYR A 36 -3.74 -6.53 1.18
C TYR A 36 -2.38 -6.06 1.69
N VAL A 37 -2.25 -5.77 2.99
CA VAL A 37 -0.99 -5.33 3.60
C VAL A 37 0.12 -6.37 3.43
N HIS A 38 -0.20 -7.65 3.63
CA HIS A 38 0.76 -8.73 3.42
C HIS A 38 1.24 -8.79 1.96
N ASN A 39 0.32 -8.72 1.00
CA ASN A 39 0.64 -8.79 -0.41
C ASN A 39 1.48 -7.60 -0.87
N GLU A 40 1.14 -6.38 -0.44
CA GLU A 40 1.92 -5.18 -0.73
C GLU A 40 3.35 -5.28 -0.16
N PHE A 41 3.48 -5.79 1.06
CA PHE A 41 4.79 -6.02 1.67
C PHE A 41 5.64 -7.03 0.90
N VAL A 42 5.04 -8.15 0.49
CA VAL A 42 5.72 -9.16 -0.34
C VAL A 42 6.11 -8.59 -1.71
N SER A 43 5.24 -7.80 -2.33
CA SER A 43 5.52 -7.10 -3.59
C SER A 43 6.73 -6.17 -3.46
N LEU A 44 6.76 -5.36 -2.39
CA LEU A 44 7.88 -4.45 -2.09
C LEU A 44 9.20 -5.22 -1.90
N LEU A 45 9.17 -6.34 -1.16
CA LEU A 45 10.37 -7.18 -0.99
C LEU A 45 10.88 -7.74 -2.31
N ASN A 46 9.97 -8.17 -3.19
CA ASN A 46 10.34 -8.66 -4.51
C ASN A 46 10.95 -7.55 -5.39
N GLN A 47 10.39 -6.34 -5.36
CA GLN A 47 10.97 -5.19 -6.05
C GLN A 47 12.39 -4.92 -5.57
N PHE A 48 12.62 -4.88 -4.25
CA PHE A 48 13.96 -4.71 -3.72
C PHE A 48 14.90 -5.82 -4.15
N LYS A 49 14.47 -7.08 -4.09
CA LYS A 49 15.28 -8.21 -4.54
C LYS A 49 15.70 -8.03 -6.01
N THR A 50 14.77 -7.69 -6.90
CA THR A 50 15.07 -7.44 -8.31
C THR A 50 16.01 -6.26 -8.49
N GLU A 51 15.82 -5.15 -7.77
CA GLU A 51 16.72 -3.99 -7.85
C GLU A 51 18.14 -4.33 -7.38
N PHE A 52 18.30 -5.07 -6.28
CA PHE A 52 19.59 -5.48 -5.77
C PHE A 52 20.27 -6.50 -6.70
N GLU A 53 19.52 -7.44 -7.24
CA GLU A 53 20.01 -8.43 -8.19
C GLU A 53 20.51 -7.76 -9.48
N VAL A 54 19.74 -6.85 -10.07
CA VAL A 54 20.15 -6.07 -11.25
C VAL A 54 21.40 -5.23 -10.97
N ARG A 55 21.52 -4.64 -9.78
CA ARG A 55 22.73 -3.89 -9.38
C ARG A 55 23.96 -4.78 -9.26
N PHE A 56 23.81 -6.01 -8.76
CA PHE A 56 24.92 -6.95 -8.61
C PHE A 56 25.47 -7.41 -9.96
N TYR A 57 24.59 -7.77 -10.90
CA TYR A 57 24.99 -8.14 -12.26
C TYR A 57 25.59 -6.97 -13.05
N ARG A 58 25.12 -5.74 -12.81
CA ARG A 58 25.67 -4.55 -13.46
C ARG A 58 27.09 -4.22 -12.96
N VAL A 59 27.41 -4.44 -11.69
CA VAL A 59 28.79 -4.28 -11.21
C VAL A 59 29.72 -5.35 -11.80
N PHE A 60 29.27 -6.60 -11.90
CA PHE A 60 30.08 -7.70 -12.45
C PHE A 60 30.32 -7.62 -13.97
N CYS A 61 29.47 -6.92 -14.73
CA CYS A 61 29.65 -6.74 -16.17
C CYS A 61 30.60 -5.58 -16.54
N PHE A 62 30.98 -4.74 -15.57
CA PHE A 62 31.91 -3.62 -15.75
C PHE A 62 33.31 -3.87 -15.14
N VAL A 63 33.55 -5.04 -14.54
CA VAL A 63 34.86 -5.48 -14.03
C VAL A 63 35.47 -6.48 -14.99
#